data_AF-A0A8X6JWP0-F1
#
_entry.id   AF-A0A8X6JWP0-F1
#
_cell.length_a   1.000
_cell.length_b   1.000
_cell.length_c   1.000
_cell.angle_alpha   90.00
_cell.angle_beta   90.00
_cell.angle_gamma   90.00
#
_symmetry.space_group_name_H-M   'P 1'
#
loop_
_entity.id
_entity.type
_entity.pdbx_description
1 polymer ?
#
loop_
_entity_poly.entity_id
_entity_poly.type
_entity_poly.pdbx_seq_one_letter_code
_entity_poly.pdbx_strand_id
1 'polypeptide(L)'
;MQNIDNNLPKFWETGTINKGQKFLTKEEEYCENHYQMTHMRDEAGRHMVHVPAYLLNTFVGNRKSKIKTLTENFEGKHIPSALSPADIISQGVNPEERLSLTLWWNGPQNLAIPEQFSEPSVTSSDEPYT
;
A
#
# COMPACT_ATOMS: atom_id res chain seq x y z
N MET A 1 -33.68 11.48 8.99
CA MET A 1 -32.24 11.82 8.82
C MET A 1 -31.50 10.50 8.85
N GLN A 2 -31.05 9.98 7.70
CA GLN A 2 -30.34 8.69 7.67
C GLN A 2 -28.97 8.88 8.35
N ASN A 3 -28.72 8.08 9.39
CA ASN A 3 -27.47 8.12 10.14
C ASN A 3 -26.31 7.67 9.21
N ILE A 4 -25.32 8.53 9.01
CA ILE A 4 -24.11 8.28 8.21
C ILE A 4 -23.35 7.05 8.72
N ASP A 5 -23.46 6.74 10.01
CA ASP A 5 -22.81 5.59 10.64
C ASP A 5 -23.25 4.25 10.03
N ASN A 6 -24.48 4.16 9.51
CA ASN A 6 -25.00 2.94 8.90
C ASN A 6 -24.41 2.64 7.51
N ASN A 7 -23.69 3.58 6.91
CA ASN A 7 -23.08 3.43 5.58
C ASN A 7 -21.58 3.11 5.64
N LEU A 8 -20.93 3.35 6.76
CA LEU A 8 -19.50 3.04 6.94
C LEU A 8 -19.22 1.53 6.82
N PRO A 9 -20.00 0.62 7.45
CA PRO A 9 -19.78 -0.82 7.31
C PRO A 9 -19.92 -1.28 5.86
N LYS A 10 -20.94 -0.79 5.15
CA LYS A 10 -21.21 -1.12 3.74
C LYS A 10 -20.12 -0.63 2.79
N PHE A 11 -19.46 0.48 3.12
CA PHE A 11 -18.34 0.99 2.33
C PHE A 11 -17.11 0.07 2.44
N TRP A 12 -16.87 -0.51 3.63
CA TRP A 12 -15.75 -1.40 3.90
C TRP A 12 -16.03 -2.88 3.59
N GLU A 13 -17.30 -3.30 3.49
CA GLU A 13 -17.71 -4.64 3.02
C GLU A 13 -17.40 -4.91 1.55
N THR A 14 -17.02 -3.89 0.76
CA THR A 14 -16.65 -3.97 -0.66
C THR A 14 -15.52 -4.98 -0.95
N GLY A 15 -14.78 -5.43 0.07
CA GLY A 15 -13.76 -6.49 -0.03
C GLY A 15 -14.31 -7.92 -0.11
N THR A 16 -15.58 -8.16 0.21
CA THR A 16 -16.21 -9.47 0.01
C THR A 16 -16.74 -9.60 -1.42
N ILE A 17 -15.84 -9.95 -2.34
CA ILE A 17 -16.23 -10.41 -3.67
C ILE A 17 -17.10 -11.66 -3.46
N ASN A 18 -18.39 -11.56 -3.79
CA ASN A 18 -19.27 -12.71 -3.86
C ASN A 18 -18.53 -13.82 -4.62
N LYS A 19 -18.27 -14.96 -3.96
CA LYS A 19 -17.66 -16.16 -4.56
C LYS A 19 -18.60 -16.86 -5.55
N GLY A 20 -19.49 -16.09 -6.21
CA GLY A 20 -20.19 -16.56 -7.39
C GLY A 20 -19.15 -16.89 -8.47
N GLN A 21 -19.39 -17.99 -9.18
CA GLN A 21 -18.48 -18.57 -10.16
C GLN A 21 -17.95 -17.49 -11.12
N LYS A 22 -16.72 -17.01 -10.87
CA LYS A 22 -16.06 -16.02 -11.72
C LYS A 22 -15.76 -16.70 -13.06
N PHE A 23 -16.41 -16.25 -14.13
CA PHE A 23 -15.96 -16.56 -15.48
C PHE A 23 -14.72 -15.72 -15.76
N LEU A 24 -13.56 -16.30 -15.43
CA LEU A 24 -12.26 -15.67 -15.71
C LEU A 24 -12.04 -15.66 -17.22
N THR A 25 -11.55 -14.53 -17.73
CA THR A 25 -10.95 -14.48 -19.06
C THR A 25 -9.68 -15.33 -19.10
N LYS A 26 -9.22 -15.71 -20.29
CA LYS A 26 -7.96 -16.46 -20.45
C LYS A 26 -6.75 -15.70 -19.88
N GLU A 27 -6.80 -14.37 -19.97
CA GLU A 27 -5.76 -13.49 -19.42
C GLU A 27 -5.78 -13.52 -17.89
N GLU A 28 -6.97 -13.44 -17.27
CA GLU A 28 -7.09 -13.54 -15.80
C GLU A 28 -6.71 -14.92 -15.28
N GLU A 29 -7.09 -16.00 -15.98
CA GLU A 29 -6.67 -17.37 -15.65
C GLU A 29 -5.14 -17.51 -15.71
N TYR A 30 -4.51 -16.95 -16.74
CA TYR A 30 -3.05 -16.91 -16.86
C TYR A 30 -2.42 -16.14 -15.69
N CYS A 31 -2.93 -14.95 -15.37
CA CYS A 31 -2.44 -14.13 -14.27
C CYS A 31 -2.56 -14.84 -12.91
N GLU A 32 -3.69 -15.50 -12.65
CA GLU A 32 -3.91 -16.25 -11.41
C GLU A 32 -2.95 -17.43 -11.31
N ASN A 33 -2.85 -18.25 -12.35
CA ASN A 33 -1.92 -19.38 -12.38
C ASN A 33 -0.46 -18.92 -12.22
N HIS A 34 -0.07 -17.85 -12.92
CA HIS A 34 1.27 -17.27 -12.82
C HIS A 34 1.55 -16.73 -11.42
N TYR A 35 0.58 -16.05 -10.80
CA TYR A 35 0.68 -15.61 -9.42
C TYR A 35 0.88 -16.82 -8.51
N GLN A 36 0.01 -17.82 -8.53
CA GLN A 36 0.12 -18.99 -7.66
C GLN A 36 1.45 -19.73 -7.82
N MET A 37 2.01 -19.80 -9.03
CA MET A 37 3.29 -20.46 -9.30
C MET A 37 4.51 -19.65 -8.85
N THR A 38 4.45 -18.33 -8.94
CA THR A 38 5.62 -17.46 -8.75
C THR A 38 5.55 -16.58 -7.51
N HIS A 39 4.40 -16.58 -6.83
CA HIS A 39 4.18 -15.89 -5.57
C HIS A 39 4.89 -16.63 -4.44
N MET A 40 5.62 -15.86 -3.65
CA MET A 40 6.10 -16.29 -2.36
C MET A 40 6.07 -15.13 -1.37
N ARG A 41 6.13 -15.45 -0.08
CA ARG A 41 6.49 -14.47 0.95
C ARG A 41 7.93 -14.71 1.37
N ASP A 42 8.71 -13.63 1.48
CA ASP A 42 10.04 -13.73 2.07
C ASP A 42 9.99 -13.77 3.61
N GLU A 43 11.15 -13.89 4.26
CA GLU A 43 11.26 -13.94 5.73
C GLU A 43 10.70 -12.69 6.42
N ALA A 44 10.69 -11.55 5.72
CA ALA A 44 10.13 -10.30 6.21
C ALA A 44 8.62 -10.17 5.93
N GLY A 45 8.00 -11.17 5.30
CA GLY A 45 6.58 -11.22 4.96
C GLY A 45 6.17 -10.49 3.68
N ARG A 46 7.14 -9.99 2.89
CA ARG A 46 6.88 -9.29 1.62
C ARG A 46 6.39 -10.26 0.55
N HIS A 47 5.34 -9.88 -0.18
CA HIS A 47 4.91 -10.63 -1.36
C HIS A 47 5.89 -10.41 -2.51
N MET A 48 6.46 -11.50 -3.02
CA MET A 48 7.36 -11.52 -4.16
C MET A 48 6.68 -12.29 -5.28
N VAL A 49 6.53 -11.66 -6.45
CA VAL A 49 5.98 -12.30 -7.65
C VAL A 49 7.00 -12.14 -8.77
N HIS A 50 7.45 -13.25 -9.35
CA HIS A 50 8.42 -13.20 -10.43
C HIS A 50 7.73 -12.92 -11.76
N VAL A 51 7.95 -11.72 -12.31
CA VAL A 51 7.48 -11.38 -13.67
C VAL A 51 8.65 -11.45 -14.66
N PRO A 52 8.64 -12.41 -15.60
CA PRO A 52 9.68 -12.53 -16.62
C PRO A 52 9.82 -11.26 -17.47
N ALA A 53 11.05 -10.81 -17.68
CA ALA A 53 11.31 -9.55 -18.39
C ALA A 53 10.82 -9.56 -19.84
N TYR A 54 10.82 -10.73 -20.50
CA TYR A 54 10.38 -10.86 -21.89
C TYR A 54 8.86 -10.67 -22.08
N LEU A 55 8.06 -10.76 -21.01
CA LEU A 55 6.62 -10.48 -21.06
C LEU A 55 6.31 -8.99 -20.92
N LEU A 56 7.30 -8.18 -20.54
CA LEU A 56 7.11 -6.75 -20.38
C LEU A 56 7.24 -6.06 -21.74
N ASN A 57 6.31 -5.17 -22.05
CA ASN A 57 6.49 -4.28 -23.19
C ASN A 57 7.76 -3.42 -23.00
N THR A 58 8.33 -2.94 -24.11
CA THR A 58 9.60 -2.21 -24.13
C THR A 58 9.63 -1.03 -23.17
N PHE A 59 8.53 -0.26 -23.07
CA PHE A 59 8.46 0.88 -22.16
C PHE A 59 8.55 0.46 -20.69
N VAL A 60 7.79 -0.57 -20.29
CA VAL A 60 7.80 -1.10 -18.92
C VAL A 60 9.13 -1.77 -18.60
N GLY A 61 9.67 -2.57 -19.53
CA GLY A 61 10.98 -3.21 -19.38
C GLY A 61 12.10 -2.19 -19.17
N ASN A 62 12.14 -1.14 -19.99
CA ASN A 62 13.13 -0.06 -19.88
C ASN A 62 13.02 0.67 -18.53
N ARG A 63 11.80 0.97 -18.07
CA ARG A 63 11.58 1.61 -16.76
C ARG A 63 11.98 0.71 -15.60
N LYS A 64 11.62 -0.58 -15.65
CA LYS A 64 12.02 -1.56 -14.63
C LYS A 64 13.55 -1.64 -14.52
N SER A 65 14.24 -1.67 -15.66
CA SER A 65 15.71 -1.65 -15.72
C SER A 65 16.28 -0.38 -15.09
N LYS A 66 15.76 0.80 -15.49
CA LYS A 66 16.21 2.09 -14.95
C LYS A 66 15.99 2.20 -13.44
N ILE A 67 14.84 1.77 -12.93
CA ILE A 67 14.57 1.73 -11.49
C ILE A 67 15.60 0.83 -10.81
N LYS A 68 15.80 -0.40 -11.29
CA LYS A 68 16.77 -1.33 -10.71
C LYS A 68 18.18 -0.72 -10.62
N THR A 69 18.62 -0.03 -11.67
CA THR A 69 19.92 0.67 -11.66
C THR A 69 19.95 1.84 -10.67
N LEU A 70 18.91 2.67 -10.63
CA LEU A 70 18.86 3.82 -9.73
C LEU A 70 18.74 3.41 -8.26
N THR A 71 18.16 2.24 -7.97
CA THR A 71 17.95 1.72 -6.63
C THR A 71 18.95 0.63 -6.24
N GLU A 72 20.01 0.39 -7.03
CA GLU A 72 20.96 -0.71 -6.80
C GLU A 72 21.66 -0.59 -5.43
N ASN A 73 21.92 0.64 -5.00
CA ASN A 73 22.54 0.95 -3.70
C ASN A 73 21.52 1.46 -2.66
N PHE A 74 20.22 1.32 -2.93
CA PHE A 74 19.19 1.77 -2.00
C PHE A 74 18.75 0.62 -1.08
N GLU A 75 19.03 0.75 0.21
CA GLU A 75 18.52 -0.16 1.23
C GLU A 75 17.11 0.25 1.65
N GLY A 76 16.11 -0.18 0.87
CA GLY A 76 14.71 0.01 1.23
C GLY A 76 14.35 -0.75 2.51
N LYS A 77 13.90 -0.04 3.54
CA LYS A 77 13.42 -0.65 4.79
C LYS A 77 11.96 -1.07 4.65
N HIS A 78 11.71 -2.38 4.72
CA HIS A 78 10.35 -2.90 4.81
C HIS A 78 9.75 -2.57 6.17
N ILE A 79 8.54 -2.01 6.18
CA ILE A 79 7.74 -1.80 7.38
C ILE A 79 6.73 -2.95 7.45
N PRO A 80 6.84 -3.88 8.41
CA PRO A 80 5.84 -4.93 8.60
C PRO A 80 4.43 -4.33 8.72
N SER A 81 3.40 -5.04 8.23
CA SER A 81 2.01 -4.56 8.28
C SER A 81 1.56 -4.12 9.68
N ALA A 82 2.01 -4.81 10.73
CA ALA A 82 1.70 -4.45 12.12
C ALA A 82 2.26 -3.08 12.55
N LEU A 83 3.22 -2.53 11.81
CA LEU A 83 3.87 -1.25 12.03
C LEU A 83 3.53 -0.21 10.93
N SER A 84 2.69 -0.58 9.96
CA SER A 84 2.22 0.31 8.90
C SER A 84 0.96 1.06 9.37
N PRO A 85 1.01 2.38 9.60
CA PRO A 85 -0.19 3.13 9.98
C PRO A 85 -1.25 3.10 8.87
N ALA A 86 -0.86 3.02 7.60
CA ALA A 86 -1.80 2.90 6.49
C ALA A 86 -2.59 1.57 6.53
N ASP A 87 -1.97 0.49 7.01
CA ASP A 87 -2.62 -0.83 7.11
C ASP A 87 -3.73 -0.83 8.16
N ILE A 88 -3.60 -0.03 9.22
CA ILE A 88 -4.62 0.13 10.26
C ILE A 88 -5.93 0.64 9.65
N ILE A 89 -5.87 1.67 8.79
CA ILE A 89 -7.07 2.22 8.16
C ILE A 89 -7.63 1.28 7.10
N SER A 90 -6.76 0.65 6.31
CA SER A 90 -7.23 -0.27 5.26
C SER A 90 -7.90 -1.53 5.82
N GLN A 91 -7.64 -1.89 7.08
CA GLN A 91 -8.30 -2.98 7.81
C GLN A 91 -9.65 -2.58 8.43
N GLY A 92 -10.08 -1.32 8.34
CA GLY A 92 -11.41 -0.90 8.78
C GLY A 92 -11.55 -0.67 10.28
N VAL A 93 -10.51 -0.14 10.94
CA VAL A 93 -10.55 0.23 12.38
C VAL A 93 -11.63 1.28 12.66
N ASN A 94 -12.31 1.13 13.80
CA ASN A 94 -13.34 2.06 14.26
C ASN A 94 -12.74 3.48 14.46
N PRO A 95 -13.42 4.55 13.99
CA PRO A 95 -12.97 5.93 14.17
C PRO A 95 -12.62 6.33 15.62
N GLU A 96 -13.33 5.79 16.63
CA GLU A 96 -13.05 6.05 18.05
C GLU A 96 -11.78 5.35 18.52
N GLU A 97 -11.58 4.09 18.13
CA GLU A 97 -10.36 3.33 18.42
C GLU A 97 -9.14 4.00 17.78
N ARG A 98 -9.29 4.57 16.58
CA ARG A 98 -8.24 5.31 15.87
C ARG A 98 -7.66 6.47 16.67
N LEU A 99 -8.48 7.18 17.45
CA LEU A 99 -7.99 8.32 18.26
C LEU A 99 -6.96 7.88 19.30
N SER A 100 -7.05 6.63 19.76
CA SER A 100 -6.14 6.05 20.74
C SER A 100 -4.86 5.45 20.15
N LEU A 101 -4.77 5.28 18.82
CA LEU A 101 -3.66 4.58 18.18
C LEU A 101 -2.42 5.46 18.03
N THR A 102 -1.48 5.30 18.94
CA THR A 102 -0.17 6.00 18.92
C THR A 102 0.58 5.79 17.61
N LEU A 103 0.52 4.58 17.04
CA LEU A 103 1.19 4.24 15.77
C LEU A 103 0.64 5.05 14.58
N TRP A 104 -0.65 5.39 14.58
CA TRP A 104 -1.26 6.21 13.52
C TRP A 104 -0.74 7.64 13.55
N TRP A 105 -0.67 8.24 14.74
CA TRP A 105 -0.29 9.65 14.90
C TRP A 105 1.22 9.90 14.92
N ASN A 106 1.99 8.97 15.51
CA ASN A 106 3.43 9.15 15.73
C ASN A 106 4.30 8.25 14.86
N GLY A 107 3.69 7.34 14.10
CA GLY A 107 4.42 6.35 13.32
C GLY A 107 5.20 5.34 14.19
N PRO A 108 5.92 4.43 13.52
CA PRO A 108 6.77 3.45 14.20
C PRO A 108 8.02 4.11 14.77
N GLN A 109 8.23 3.97 16.08
CA GLN A 109 9.29 4.67 16.83
C GLN A 109 10.72 4.31 16.40
N ASN A 110 10.92 3.17 15.73
CA ASN A 110 12.24 2.66 15.34
C ASN A 110 12.60 2.93 13.87
N LEU A 111 11.76 3.67 13.12
CA LEU A 111 12.14 4.17 11.80
C LEU A 111 12.77 5.54 11.96
N ALA A 112 14.11 5.59 11.94
CA ALA A 112 14.82 6.85 11.78
C ALA A 112 14.40 7.46 10.43
N ILE A 113 13.54 8.47 10.45
CA ILE A 113 13.25 9.30 9.29
C ILE A 113 14.52 10.13 9.06
N PRO A 114 15.19 10.02 7.90
CA PRO A 114 16.31 10.90 7.60
C PRO A 114 15.83 12.34 7.65
N GLU A 115 16.60 13.22 8.30
CA GLU A 115 16.33 14.66 8.48
C GLU A 115 15.94 15.38 7.16
N GLN A 116 16.33 14.80 6.02
CA GLN A 116 16.03 15.20 4.65
C GLN A 116 14.53 15.18 4.28
N PHE A 117 13.71 14.46 5.05
CA PHE A 117 12.26 14.30 4.81
C PHE A 117 11.41 14.95 5.91
N SER A 118 12.00 15.71 6.85
CA SER A 118 11.19 16.52 7.76
C SER A 118 10.41 17.55 6.95
N GLU A 119 9.12 17.73 7.25
CA GLU A 119 8.29 18.74 6.59
C GLU A 119 9.00 20.10 6.63
N PRO A 120 9.01 20.86 5.51
CA PRO A 120 9.44 22.25 5.58
C PRO A 120 8.51 22.98 6.56
N SER A 121 9.09 23.66 7.55
CA SER A 121 8.35 24.49 8.48
C SER A 121 7.41 25.40 7.71
N VAL A 122 6.11 25.16 7.81
CA VAL A 122 5.08 26.01 7.21
C VAL A 122 5.18 27.35 7.92
N THR A 123 5.92 28.30 7.35
CA THR A 123 5.81 29.69 7.75
C THR A 123 4.45 30.15 7.26
N SER A 124 3.49 30.18 8.19
CA SER A 124 2.19 30.83 8.02
C SER A 124 2.43 32.29 7.61
N SER A 125 2.47 32.53 6.30
CA SER A 125 2.42 33.86 5.69
C SER A 125 1.26 33.91 4.70
N ASP A 126 0.08 33.47 5.13
CA ASP A 126 -1.17 33.79 4.45
C ASP A 126 -1.77 35.00 5.17
N GLU A 127 -1.38 36.20 4.72
CA GLU A 127 -2.14 37.43 4.97
C GLU A 127 -3.49 37.31 4.26
N PRO A 128 -4.63 37.59 4.92
CA PRO A 128 -5.93 37.48 4.29
C PRO A 128 -6.08 38.56 3.21
N TYR A 129 -6.36 38.12 1.98
CA TYR A 129 -6.78 39.02 0.91
C TYR A 129 -8.07 39.75 1.31
N THR A 130 -8.00 41.07 1.41
CA THR A 130 -9.15 42.00 1.48
C THR A 130 -9.83 42.14 0.13
#